data_AF-T0QBT2-F1
#
_entry.id   AF-T0QBT2-F1
#
_cell.length_a   1.000
_cell.length_b   1.000
_cell.length_c   1.000
_cell.angle_alpha   90.00
_cell.angle_beta   90.00
_cell.angle_gamma   90.00
#
_symmetry.space_group_name_H-M   'P 1'
#
loop_
_entity.id
_entity.type
_entity.pdbx_description
1 polymer ?
#
loop_
_entity_poly.entity_id
_entity_poly.type
_entity_poly.pdbx_seq_one_letter_code
_entity_poly.pdbx_strand_id
1 'polypeptide(L)'
;MSTVSNKSFEVNLQGEVPYKDYTAFEERIRGLCGDDTEKEQFSYKEYVYNFDAQSPQGVPNYEVRARHVIYGSCTFTGAAVEATSKAGQKWELRYIGKWERKKPTDQTGRAAQSVAYRSQVAVSASDNVRTFLSTLGFRHSFRYMRSGTRWNFPNGIMVEATRMKPLEKDEQDDFPLENMQVDALLVEVSALTTDDKIEEVAQKIRRLAIDLDPYFIERPVEGKEVSHHTAILAGEMRNMKKQKVRR
;
A
#
# COMPACT_ATOMS: atom_id res chain seq x y z
N MET A 1 -27.16 5.50 -7.76
CA MET A 1 -26.53 4.18 -7.52
C MET A 1 -25.08 4.31 -7.93
N SER A 2 -24.14 4.20 -6.99
CA SER A 2 -22.70 4.25 -7.30
C SER A 2 -22.30 2.96 -8.02
N THR A 3 -21.66 3.07 -9.18
CA THR A 3 -21.03 1.93 -9.86
C THR A 3 -19.94 1.37 -8.96
N VAL A 4 -20.23 0.25 -8.29
CA VAL A 4 -19.23 -0.52 -7.55
C VAL A 4 -18.30 -1.14 -8.58
N SER A 5 -17.00 -0.85 -8.46
CA SER A 5 -16.00 -1.51 -9.30
C SER A 5 -16.01 -3.00 -9.02
N ASN A 6 -16.12 -3.83 -10.07
CA ASN A 6 -16.00 -5.28 -9.95
C ASN A 6 -14.54 -5.75 -9.75
N LYS A 7 -13.59 -4.81 -9.69
CA LYS A 7 -12.16 -5.11 -9.48
C LYS A 7 -11.90 -5.33 -8.01
N SER A 8 -11.84 -6.60 -7.61
CA SER A 8 -11.62 -7.02 -6.23
C SER A 8 -10.25 -7.61 -5.96
N PHE A 9 -9.32 -7.59 -6.93
CA PHE A 9 -7.98 -8.14 -6.80
C PHE A 9 -6.92 -7.07 -7.04
N GLU A 10 -5.99 -6.96 -6.10
CA GLU A 10 -4.77 -6.16 -6.23
C GLU A 10 -3.64 -7.10 -6.66
N VAL A 11 -3.05 -6.84 -7.83
CA VAL A 11 -1.77 -7.45 -8.23
C VAL A 11 -0.68 -6.46 -7.88
N ASN A 12 0.35 -6.89 -7.15
CA ASN A 12 1.33 -5.99 -6.55
C ASN A 12 2.74 -6.59 -6.62
N LEU A 13 3.68 -5.76 -7.08
CA LEU A 13 5.10 -6.02 -7.04
C LEU A 13 5.79 -4.98 -6.15
N GLN A 14 6.56 -5.45 -5.18
CA GLN A 14 7.28 -4.60 -4.24
C GLN A 14 8.77 -4.53 -4.58
N GLY A 15 9.38 -3.41 -4.25
CA GLY A 15 10.81 -3.21 -4.35
C GLY A 15 11.22 -1.91 -3.68
N GLU A 16 12.41 -1.45 -4.00
CA GLU A 16 12.95 -0.21 -3.47
C GLU A 16 13.71 0.55 -4.55
N VAL A 17 13.81 1.86 -4.35
CA VAL A 17 14.70 2.74 -5.11
C VAL A 17 15.62 3.47 -4.15
N PRO A 18 16.96 3.32 -4.26
CA PRO A 18 17.89 4.09 -3.46
C PRO A 18 17.68 5.59 -3.64
N TYR A 19 17.81 6.37 -2.58
CA TYR A 19 17.52 7.81 -2.64
C TYR A 19 18.41 8.55 -3.65
N LYS A 20 19.67 8.11 -3.79
CA LYS A 20 20.62 8.61 -4.79
C LYS A 20 20.15 8.43 -6.25
N ASP A 21 19.31 7.43 -6.50
CA ASP A 21 18.84 7.05 -7.83
C ASP A 21 17.41 7.53 -8.11
N TYR A 22 16.75 8.15 -7.11
CA TYR A 22 15.34 8.53 -7.17
C TYR A 22 15.02 9.51 -8.31
N THR A 23 15.87 10.52 -8.53
CA THR A 23 15.67 11.47 -9.63
C THR A 23 15.67 10.77 -10.99
N ALA A 24 16.60 9.83 -11.20
CA ALA A 24 16.68 9.08 -12.44
C ALA A 24 15.50 8.10 -12.61
N PHE A 25 15.06 7.47 -11.51
CA PHE A 25 13.86 6.66 -11.47
C PHE A 25 12.60 7.46 -11.85
N GLU A 26 12.45 8.67 -11.32
CA GLU A 26 11.31 9.53 -11.63
C GLU A 26 11.30 9.96 -13.11
N GLU A 27 12.45 10.37 -13.66
CA GLU A 27 12.57 10.67 -15.08
C GLU A 27 12.24 9.44 -15.95
N ARG A 28 12.64 8.25 -15.50
CA ARG A 28 12.31 7.00 -16.19
C ARG A 28 10.82 6.71 -16.19
N ILE A 29 10.13 6.88 -15.05
CA ILE A 29 8.67 6.75 -14.97
C ILE A 29 7.99 7.71 -15.95
N ARG A 30 8.41 8.98 -15.97
CA ARG A 30 7.86 9.99 -16.88
C ARG A 30 8.04 9.58 -18.34
N GLY A 31 9.22 9.11 -18.72
CA GLY A 31 9.52 8.67 -20.08
C GLY A 31 8.73 7.44 -20.53
N LEU A 32 8.38 6.53 -19.62
CA LEU A 32 7.62 5.31 -19.95
C LEU A 32 6.12 5.58 -20.14
N CYS A 33 5.63 6.68 -19.59
CA CYS A 33 4.21 6.90 -19.39
C CYS A 33 3.68 8.14 -20.14
N GLY A 34 4.59 9.01 -20.59
CA GLY A 34 4.26 10.22 -21.35
C GLY A 34 3.62 11.31 -20.49
N ASP A 35 3.20 12.40 -21.14
CA ASP A 35 2.66 13.58 -20.47
C ASP A 35 1.28 13.35 -19.81
N ASP A 36 0.60 12.24 -20.15
CA ASP A 36 -0.74 11.88 -19.63
C ASP A 36 -0.70 11.19 -18.25
N THR A 37 0.48 11.07 -17.65
CA THR A 37 0.66 10.43 -16.34
C THR A 37 0.21 11.36 -15.23
N GLU A 38 -0.85 10.97 -14.50
CA GLU A 38 -1.21 11.71 -13.30
C GLU A 38 -0.17 11.42 -12.20
N LYS A 39 0.58 12.46 -11.83
CA LYS A 39 1.51 12.45 -10.70
C LYS A 39 0.88 13.21 -9.54
N GLU A 40 0.80 12.59 -8.38
CA GLU A 40 0.36 13.25 -7.15
C GLU A 40 1.29 12.97 -5.96
N GLN A 41 1.37 13.94 -5.05
CA GLN A 41 1.86 13.69 -3.70
C GLN A 41 0.70 13.25 -2.82
N PHE A 42 0.93 12.28 -1.96
CA PHE A 42 -0.07 11.81 -1.01
C PHE A 42 0.51 11.58 0.38
N SER A 43 -0.37 11.63 1.38
CA SER A 43 -0.07 11.20 2.74
C SER A 43 -1.32 10.68 3.44
N TYR A 44 -1.16 9.59 4.19
CA TYR A 44 -2.22 9.02 4.98
C TYR A 44 -1.72 8.38 6.29
N LYS A 45 -2.62 8.29 7.26
CA LYS A 45 -2.48 7.42 8.44
C LYS A 45 -3.30 6.17 8.20
N GLU A 46 -2.70 5.00 8.38
CA GLU A 46 -3.40 3.73 8.26
C GLU A 46 -3.45 3.03 9.62
N TYR A 47 -4.64 2.63 10.01
CA TYR A 47 -4.95 1.94 11.25
C TYR A 47 -5.37 0.51 10.90
N VAL A 48 -4.59 -0.47 11.36
CA VAL A 48 -4.79 -1.88 11.03
C VAL A 48 -5.52 -2.57 12.15
N TYR A 49 -6.56 -3.30 11.80
CA TYR A 49 -7.44 -4.01 12.71
C TYR A 49 -7.57 -5.48 12.30
N ASN A 50 -7.62 -6.36 13.30
CA ASN A 50 -7.83 -7.79 13.11
C ASN A 50 -8.93 -8.27 14.06
N PHE A 51 -9.52 -9.43 13.75
CA PHE A 51 -10.34 -10.14 14.74
C PHE A 51 -9.48 -10.63 15.91
N ASP A 52 -10.10 -10.79 17.09
CA ASP A 52 -9.41 -11.24 18.29
C ASP A 52 -8.74 -12.62 18.09
N ALA A 53 -7.59 -12.83 18.74
CA ALA A 53 -6.84 -14.09 18.68
C ALA A 53 -7.61 -15.29 19.24
N GLN A 54 -8.74 -15.05 19.93
CA GLN A 54 -9.69 -16.05 20.42
C GLN A 54 -10.86 -16.32 19.46
N SER A 55 -10.68 -16.00 18.17
CA SER A 55 -11.65 -16.39 17.14
C SER A 55 -11.87 -17.91 17.17
N PRO A 56 -13.12 -18.39 17.21
CA PRO A 56 -13.42 -19.82 17.12
C PRO A 56 -12.72 -20.47 15.92
N GLN A 57 -12.32 -21.73 16.05
CA GLN A 57 -11.73 -22.47 14.93
C GLN A 57 -12.63 -22.39 13.69
N GLY A 58 -12.05 -21.95 12.57
CA GLY A 58 -12.75 -21.80 11.30
C GLY A 58 -13.17 -20.37 10.95
N VAL A 59 -13.06 -19.39 11.87
CA VAL A 59 -13.27 -17.98 11.52
C VAL A 59 -12.03 -17.45 10.79
N PRO A 60 -12.15 -16.94 9.56
CA PRO A 60 -11.01 -16.39 8.83
C PRO A 60 -10.41 -15.18 9.56
N ASN A 61 -9.09 -15.10 9.61
CA ASN A 61 -8.41 -13.91 10.11
C ASN A 61 -8.53 -12.79 9.06
N TYR A 62 -9.54 -11.93 9.21
CA TYR A 62 -9.75 -10.78 8.36
C TYR A 62 -8.92 -9.61 8.85
N GLU A 63 -8.04 -9.10 7.98
CA GLU A 63 -7.38 -7.81 8.18
C GLU A 63 -8.23 -6.72 7.52
N VAL A 64 -8.63 -5.74 8.31
CA VAL A 64 -9.29 -4.53 7.82
C VAL A 64 -8.48 -3.31 8.22
N ARG A 65 -8.46 -2.32 7.34
CA ARG A 65 -7.67 -1.10 7.54
C ARG A 65 -8.57 0.11 7.41
N ALA A 66 -8.52 0.98 8.41
CA ALA A 66 -9.08 2.32 8.31
C ALA A 66 -7.97 3.26 7.87
N ARG A 67 -8.13 3.92 6.73
CA ARG A 67 -7.20 4.91 6.21
C ARG A 67 -7.76 6.30 6.37
N HIS A 68 -7.00 7.17 7.01
CA HIS A 68 -7.24 8.60 7.05
C HIS A 68 -6.33 9.29 6.06
N VAL A 69 -6.89 9.79 4.96
CA VAL A 69 -6.14 10.51 3.93
C VAL A 69 -5.98 11.96 4.39
N ILE A 70 -4.73 12.40 4.56
CA ILE A 70 -4.38 13.76 4.98
C ILE A 70 -4.41 14.69 3.75
N TYR A 71 -3.77 14.27 2.66
CA TYR A 71 -3.83 14.92 1.35
C TYR A 71 -3.57 13.90 0.23
N GLY A 72 -3.92 14.29 -1.00
CA GLY A 72 -3.92 13.41 -2.17
C GLY A 72 -5.28 12.75 -2.42
N SER A 73 -5.29 11.83 -3.38
CA SER A 73 -6.49 11.09 -3.78
C SER A 73 -6.71 9.82 -2.94
N CYS A 74 -7.99 9.46 -2.85
CA CYS A 74 -8.44 8.19 -2.32
C CYS A 74 -8.15 7.06 -3.32
N THR A 75 -7.91 5.86 -2.81
CA THR A 75 -7.68 4.64 -3.59
C THR A 75 -8.92 3.77 -3.78
N PHE A 76 -10.04 4.08 -3.11
CA PHE A 76 -11.30 3.39 -3.37
C PHE A 76 -11.84 3.69 -4.77
N THR A 77 -12.57 2.73 -5.33
CA THR A 77 -13.20 2.85 -6.64
C THR A 77 -14.71 2.87 -6.46
N GLY A 78 -15.33 4.05 -6.62
CA GLY A 78 -16.76 4.24 -6.39
C GLY A 78 -17.11 5.69 -6.07
N ALA A 79 -18.38 5.98 -5.80
CA ALA A 79 -18.77 7.29 -5.32
C ALA A 79 -18.30 7.47 -3.86
N ALA A 80 -17.73 8.64 -3.55
CA ALA A 80 -17.47 9.00 -2.17
C ALA A 80 -18.80 9.04 -1.40
N VAL A 81 -18.78 8.60 -0.14
CA VAL A 81 -19.90 8.90 0.74
C VAL A 81 -19.78 10.40 1.03
N GLU A 82 -20.77 11.18 0.60
CA GLU A 82 -20.90 12.60 0.95
C GLU A 82 -21.24 12.70 2.44
N ALA A 83 -20.27 12.43 3.30
CA ALA A 83 -20.35 12.80 4.70
C ALA A 83 -19.91 14.26 4.79
N THR A 84 -20.77 15.09 5.37
CA THR A 84 -20.46 16.44 5.85
C THR A 84 -19.39 16.37 6.95
N SER A 85 -18.15 16.00 6.60
CA SER A 85 -17.05 16.04 7.54
C SER A 85 -16.78 17.50 7.86
N LYS A 86 -16.69 17.84 9.13
CA LYS A 86 -16.50 19.22 9.62
C LYS A 86 -15.21 19.90 9.13
N ALA A 87 -14.42 19.26 8.26
CA ALA A 87 -13.13 19.75 7.79
C ALA A 87 -12.61 19.12 6.47
N GLY A 88 -13.45 18.49 5.64
CA GLY A 88 -12.98 17.88 4.38
C GLY A 88 -12.05 16.65 4.55
N GLN A 89 -12.07 16.01 5.74
CA GLN A 89 -11.34 14.78 5.99
C GLN A 89 -11.88 13.63 5.13
N LYS A 90 -10.97 12.84 4.56
CA LYS A 90 -11.29 11.69 3.70
C LYS A 90 -10.88 10.39 4.40
N TRP A 91 -11.85 9.51 4.64
CA TRP A 91 -11.63 8.21 5.27
C TRP A 91 -11.97 7.07 4.30
N GLU A 92 -11.17 6.00 4.35
CA GLU A 92 -11.42 4.76 3.62
C GLU A 92 -11.45 3.59 4.59
N LEU A 93 -12.38 2.66 4.38
CA LEU A 93 -12.35 1.34 4.97
C LEU A 93 -11.91 0.33 3.91
N ARG A 94 -10.87 -0.46 4.23
CA ARG A 94 -10.28 -1.43 3.33
C ARG A 94 -10.32 -2.82 3.93
N TYR A 95 -10.77 -3.80 3.15
CA TYR A 95 -10.50 -5.21 3.40
C TYR A 95 -9.28 -5.64 2.61
N ILE A 96 -8.37 -6.35 3.26
CA ILE A 96 -7.14 -6.87 2.68
C ILE A 96 -7.08 -8.39 2.86
N GLY A 97 -7.09 -9.11 1.74
CA GLY A 97 -6.94 -10.55 1.69
C GLY A 97 -5.49 -11.02 1.86
N LYS A 98 -5.32 -12.34 1.87
CA LYS A 98 -4.00 -12.97 1.90
C LYS A 98 -3.34 -12.90 0.53
N TRP A 99 -2.01 -12.85 0.53
CA TRP A 99 -1.23 -12.94 -0.69
C TRP A 99 -1.28 -14.35 -1.28
N GLU A 100 -1.50 -14.39 -2.58
CA GLU A 100 -1.55 -15.57 -3.42
C GLU A 100 -0.62 -15.35 -4.63
N ARG A 101 -0.26 -16.46 -5.28
CA ARG A 101 0.49 -16.45 -6.54
C ARG A 101 -0.09 -17.50 -7.46
N LYS A 102 -0.33 -17.14 -8.72
CA LYS A 102 -0.64 -18.15 -9.74
C LYS A 102 0.62 -18.96 -10.00
N LYS A 103 0.44 -20.26 -10.28
CA LYS A 103 1.55 -21.14 -10.65
C LYS A 103 2.25 -20.55 -11.88
N PRO A 104 3.59 -20.53 -11.95
CA PRO A 104 4.28 -20.09 -13.15
C PRO A 104 3.82 -20.95 -14.35
N THR A 105 3.41 -20.31 -15.43
CA THR A 105 3.27 -20.96 -16.74
C THR A 105 4.67 -21.30 -17.28
N ASP A 106 4.78 -22.20 -18.26
CA ASP A 106 6.04 -22.72 -18.85
C ASP A 106 7.01 -21.69 -19.49
N GLN A 107 6.80 -20.40 -19.25
CA GLN A 107 7.72 -19.33 -19.64
C GLN A 107 9.00 -19.37 -18.80
N THR A 108 10.14 -19.02 -19.42
CA THR A 108 11.44 -18.95 -18.75
C THR A 108 11.94 -17.51 -18.65
N GLY A 109 12.66 -17.17 -17.57
CA GLY A 109 13.27 -15.84 -17.34
C GLY A 109 12.54 -14.97 -16.30
N ARG A 110 13.06 -13.76 -16.03
CA ARG A 110 12.53 -12.82 -15.02
C ARG A 110 11.07 -12.40 -15.31
N ALA A 111 10.70 -12.36 -16.59
CA ALA A 111 9.31 -12.10 -17.03
C ALA A 111 8.33 -13.23 -16.65
N ALA A 112 8.83 -14.45 -16.38
CA ALA A 112 8.03 -15.60 -15.99
C ALA A 112 7.78 -15.71 -14.48
N GLN A 113 8.39 -14.83 -13.67
CA GLN A 113 8.17 -14.83 -12.23
C GLN A 113 6.75 -14.35 -11.92
N SER A 114 5.98 -15.14 -11.17
CA SER A 114 4.65 -14.73 -10.77
C SER A 114 4.69 -13.48 -9.89
N VAL A 115 3.78 -12.55 -10.14
CA VAL A 115 3.53 -11.38 -9.27
C VAL A 115 2.51 -11.79 -8.22
N ALA A 116 2.72 -11.36 -6.98
CA ALA A 116 1.76 -11.64 -5.92
C ALA A 116 0.46 -10.88 -6.18
N TYR A 117 -0.66 -11.48 -5.82
CA TYR A 117 -1.96 -10.84 -5.82
C TYR A 117 -2.72 -11.15 -4.55
N ARG A 118 -3.73 -10.36 -4.22
CA ARG A 118 -4.63 -10.61 -3.10
C ARG A 118 -6.01 -10.03 -3.39
N SER A 119 -7.03 -10.53 -2.72
CA SER A 119 -8.31 -9.83 -2.70
C SER A 119 -8.18 -8.51 -1.94
N GLN A 120 -8.80 -7.46 -2.46
CA GLN A 120 -8.80 -6.14 -1.87
C GLN A 120 -10.10 -5.42 -2.22
N VAL A 121 -10.74 -4.84 -1.21
CA VAL A 121 -11.90 -3.97 -1.40
C VAL A 121 -11.67 -2.72 -0.58
N ALA A 122 -11.98 -1.55 -1.15
CA ALA A 122 -11.89 -0.26 -0.50
C ALA A 122 -13.19 0.50 -0.72
N VAL A 123 -13.71 1.12 0.34
CA VAL A 123 -14.90 1.96 0.31
C VAL A 123 -14.65 3.26 1.03
N SER A 124 -15.32 4.33 0.60
CA SER A 124 -15.37 5.58 1.34
C SER A 124 -16.08 5.36 2.69
N ALA A 125 -15.56 5.97 3.74
CA ALA A 125 -16.08 5.85 5.10
C ALA A 125 -16.13 7.23 5.78
N SER A 126 -16.88 7.30 6.88
CA SER A 126 -16.92 8.47 7.75
C SER A 126 -15.81 8.42 8.81
N ASP A 127 -15.56 9.52 9.49
CA ASP A 127 -14.56 9.66 10.56
C ASP A 127 -14.77 8.73 11.76
N ASN A 128 -16.00 8.24 11.97
CA ASN A 128 -16.36 7.27 12.99
C ASN A 128 -15.94 5.82 12.65
N VAL A 129 -15.31 5.55 11.50
CA VAL A 129 -14.93 4.19 11.04
C VAL A 129 -14.14 3.40 12.09
N ARG A 130 -13.28 4.08 12.85
CA ARG A 130 -12.48 3.45 13.90
C ARG A 130 -13.36 2.93 15.05
N THR A 131 -14.30 3.75 15.50
CA THR A 131 -15.28 3.38 16.53
C THR A 131 -16.19 2.27 16.03
N PHE A 132 -16.66 2.38 14.78
CA PHE A 132 -17.46 1.35 14.12
C PHE A 132 -16.76 -0.02 14.12
N LEU A 133 -15.49 -0.08 13.72
CA LEU A 133 -14.71 -1.32 13.75
C LEU A 133 -14.58 -1.91 15.15
N SER A 134 -14.29 -1.07 16.16
CA SER A 134 -14.23 -1.53 17.55
C SER A 134 -15.58 -2.06 18.05
N THR A 135 -16.70 -1.44 17.68
CA THR A 135 -18.05 -1.92 18.00
C THR A 135 -18.35 -3.27 17.34
N LEU A 136 -17.82 -3.53 16.15
CA LEU A 136 -17.91 -4.82 15.48
C LEU A 136 -17.00 -5.91 16.08
N GLY A 137 -16.21 -5.58 17.11
CA GLY A 137 -15.31 -6.52 17.78
C GLY A 137 -13.92 -6.61 17.16
N PHE A 138 -13.59 -5.77 16.18
CA PHE A 138 -12.22 -5.68 15.67
C PHE A 138 -11.30 -5.01 16.70
N ARG A 139 -10.11 -5.58 16.86
CA ARG A 139 -9.06 -5.02 17.73
C ARG A 139 -8.01 -4.32 16.89
N HIS A 140 -7.65 -3.12 17.33
CA HIS A 140 -6.53 -2.39 16.75
C HIS A 140 -5.23 -3.17 16.96
N SER A 141 -4.51 -3.44 15.87
CA SER A 141 -3.24 -4.17 15.89
C SER A 141 -2.07 -3.19 15.91
N PHE A 142 -1.94 -2.38 14.87
CA PHE A 142 -0.90 -1.36 14.75
C PHE A 142 -1.36 -0.25 13.80
N ARG A 143 -0.59 0.84 13.75
CA ARG A 143 -0.84 1.96 12.84
C ARG A 143 0.47 2.56 12.36
N TYR A 144 0.40 3.22 11.21
CA TYR A 144 1.55 3.86 10.59
C TYR A 144 1.11 5.07 9.76
N MET A 145 2.06 5.97 9.52
CA MET A 145 1.93 7.02 8.51
C MET A 145 2.68 6.59 7.26
N ARG A 146 2.12 6.90 6.10
CA ARG A 146 2.77 6.70 4.81
C ARG A 146 2.59 7.92 3.93
N SER A 147 3.67 8.37 3.32
CA SER A 147 3.66 9.48 2.37
C SER A 147 4.61 9.21 1.22
N GLY A 148 4.36 9.87 0.11
CA GLY A 148 5.22 9.75 -1.05
C GLY A 148 4.54 10.24 -2.32
N THR A 149 5.10 9.81 -3.44
CA THR A 149 4.62 10.14 -4.77
C THR A 149 3.93 8.96 -5.40
N ARG A 150 2.77 9.20 -6.00
CA ARG A 150 2.01 8.23 -6.80
C ARG A 150 2.00 8.68 -8.25
N TRP A 151 2.14 7.70 -9.15
CA TRP A 151 1.92 7.86 -10.58
C TRP A 151 0.84 6.88 -11.03
N ASN A 152 -0.24 7.40 -11.60
CA ASN A 152 -1.32 6.61 -12.18
C ASN A 152 -1.14 6.56 -13.71
N PHE A 153 -0.85 5.36 -14.21
CA PHE A 153 -0.68 5.11 -15.63
C PHE A 153 -2.05 4.93 -16.30
N PRO A 154 -2.25 5.40 -17.54
CA PRO A 154 -3.52 5.24 -18.27
C PRO A 154 -4.00 3.80 -18.41
N ASN A 155 -3.08 2.83 -18.36
CA ASN A 155 -3.37 1.39 -18.41
C ASN A 155 -3.89 0.81 -17.07
N GLY A 156 -4.04 1.65 -16.04
CA GLY A 156 -4.52 1.27 -14.70
C GLY A 156 -3.43 0.76 -13.76
N ILE A 157 -2.15 0.81 -14.15
CA ILE A 157 -1.03 0.56 -13.23
C ILE A 157 -0.79 1.80 -12.37
N MET A 158 -0.58 1.58 -11.09
CA MET A 158 -0.23 2.57 -10.10
C MET A 158 1.16 2.27 -9.57
N VAL A 159 2.06 3.25 -9.61
CA VAL A 159 3.38 3.18 -8.99
C VAL A 159 3.41 4.13 -7.80
N GLU A 160 3.77 3.64 -6.62
CA GLU A 160 3.94 4.46 -5.42
C GLU A 160 5.38 4.35 -4.91
N ALA A 161 6.08 5.48 -4.78
CA ALA A 161 7.38 5.56 -4.11
C ALA A 161 7.22 6.29 -2.78
N THR A 162 7.49 5.61 -1.66
CA THR A 162 6.98 6.00 -0.35
C THR A 162 7.96 5.84 0.80
N ARG A 163 7.69 6.61 1.85
CA ARG A 163 8.27 6.48 3.20
C ARG A 163 7.18 6.07 4.17
N MET A 164 7.56 5.33 5.20
CA MET A 164 6.65 4.82 6.21
C MET A 164 7.22 5.04 7.60
N LYS A 165 6.36 5.38 8.57
CA LYS A 165 6.73 5.54 9.98
C LYS A 165 5.70 4.85 10.88
N PRO A 166 6.10 4.04 11.86
CA PRO A 166 5.16 3.48 12.82
C PRO A 166 4.67 4.58 13.77
N LEU A 167 3.40 4.53 14.18
CA LEU A 167 2.82 5.51 15.10
C LEU A 167 2.49 4.85 16.44
N GLU A 168 3.02 5.38 17.54
CA GLU A 168 2.80 4.82 18.89
C GLU A 168 1.51 5.34 19.56
N LYS A 169 1.09 6.58 19.29
CA LYS A 169 -0.10 7.23 19.90
C LYS A 169 -0.93 8.02 18.86
N ASP A 170 -2.16 8.40 19.23
CA ASP A 170 -3.02 9.31 18.44
C ASP A 170 -2.55 10.77 18.44
N GLU A 171 -1.41 11.06 19.07
CA GLU A 171 -0.88 12.41 19.16
C GLU A 171 -0.29 12.91 17.84
N GLN A 172 -0.30 14.23 17.77
CA GLN A 172 -0.01 15.18 16.70
C GLN A 172 1.42 15.07 16.17
N ASP A 173 1.81 13.92 15.63
CA ASP A 173 3.02 13.82 14.81
C ASP A 173 2.69 14.35 13.41
N ASP A 174 2.57 15.68 13.30
CA ASP A 174 2.63 16.44 12.04
C ASP A 174 4.09 16.56 11.57
N PHE A 175 4.94 15.57 11.86
CA PHE A 175 6.30 15.55 11.34
C PHE A 175 6.25 15.16 9.87
N PRO A 176 6.73 16.02 8.95
CA PRO A 176 6.88 15.65 7.57
C PRO A 176 7.81 14.44 7.48
N LEU A 177 7.33 13.31 6.95
CA LEU A 177 8.16 12.14 6.65
C LEU A 177 9.28 12.48 5.63
N GLU A 178 9.18 13.64 5.00
CA GLU A 178 10.20 14.30 4.20
C GLU A 178 11.56 14.42 4.92
N ASN A 179 11.56 14.51 6.25
CA ASN A 179 12.75 14.65 7.07
C ASN A 179 13.30 13.32 7.63
N MET A 180 12.68 12.17 7.33
CA MET A 180 13.23 10.89 7.73
C MET A 180 14.48 10.56 6.91
N GLN A 181 15.58 10.25 7.60
CA GLN A 181 16.78 9.72 6.97
C GLN A 181 16.53 8.25 6.60
N VAL A 182 16.20 8.03 5.33
CA VAL A 182 16.07 6.69 4.73
C VAL A 182 17.00 6.59 3.53
N ASP A 183 17.68 5.46 3.39
CA ASP A 183 18.63 5.24 2.29
C ASP A 183 17.92 4.89 0.96
N ALA A 184 16.67 4.44 1.05
CA ALA A 184 15.83 4.05 -0.09
C ALA A 184 14.35 4.34 0.18
N LEU A 185 13.57 4.50 -0.88
CA LEU A 185 12.11 4.57 -0.84
C LEU A 185 11.52 3.20 -1.16
N LEU A 186 10.44 2.84 -0.46
CA LEU A 186 9.64 1.67 -0.80
C LEU A 186 8.87 1.96 -2.09
N VAL A 187 9.03 1.11 -3.10
CA VAL A 187 8.31 1.19 -4.37
C VAL A 187 7.30 0.04 -4.44
N GLU A 188 6.04 0.38 -4.68
CA GLU A 188 4.99 -0.58 -5.01
C GLU A 188 4.46 -0.31 -6.41
N VAL A 189 4.49 -1.32 -7.27
CA VAL A 189 3.86 -1.32 -8.59
C VAL A 189 2.64 -2.21 -8.53
N SER A 190 1.45 -1.62 -8.63
CA SER A 190 0.20 -2.33 -8.39
C SER A 190 -0.88 -2.00 -9.41
N ALA A 191 -1.88 -2.85 -9.52
CA ALA A 191 -3.07 -2.57 -10.31
C ALA A 191 -4.28 -3.35 -9.75
N LEU A 192 -5.45 -2.70 -9.82
CA LEU A 192 -6.73 -3.35 -9.49
C LEU A 192 -7.32 -4.04 -10.72
N THR A 193 -7.75 -5.27 -10.53
CA THR A 193 -8.24 -6.15 -11.58
C THR A 193 -9.35 -7.10 -11.10
N THR A 194 -9.96 -7.80 -12.05
CA THR A 194 -10.83 -8.96 -11.84
C THR A 194 -10.00 -10.25 -11.84
N ASP A 195 -10.54 -11.34 -11.28
CA ASP A 195 -9.85 -12.64 -11.12
C ASP A 195 -9.31 -13.22 -12.45
N ASP A 196 -10.12 -13.11 -13.50
CA ASP A 196 -9.81 -13.59 -14.86
C ASP A 196 -8.65 -12.81 -15.51
N LYS A 197 -8.36 -11.58 -15.05
CA LYS A 197 -7.32 -10.70 -15.61
C LYS A 197 -6.05 -10.58 -14.78
N ILE A 198 -5.95 -11.30 -13.65
CA ILE A 198 -4.76 -11.27 -12.77
C ILE A 198 -3.46 -11.52 -13.55
N GLU A 199 -3.45 -12.52 -14.44
CA GLU A 199 -2.24 -12.93 -15.16
C GLU A 199 -1.82 -11.93 -16.23
N GLU A 200 -2.79 -11.38 -16.96
CA GLU A 200 -2.57 -10.27 -17.92
C GLU A 200 -1.94 -9.07 -17.22
N VAL A 201 -2.48 -8.68 -16.07
CA VAL A 201 -1.98 -7.54 -15.28
C VAL A 201 -0.61 -7.83 -14.69
N ALA A 202 -0.37 -9.05 -14.18
CA ALA A 202 0.93 -9.46 -13.66
C ALA A 202 2.03 -9.35 -14.73
N GLN A 203 1.75 -9.75 -15.97
CA GLN A 203 2.69 -9.62 -17.08
C GLN A 203 3.00 -8.15 -17.41
N LYS A 204 2.00 -7.26 -17.39
CA LYS A 204 2.22 -5.82 -17.60
C LYS A 204 3.07 -5.21 -16.48
N ILE A 205 2.80 -5.57 -15.21
CA ILE A 205 3.61 -5.14 -14.06
C ILE A 205 5.05 -5.65 -14.19
N ARG A 206 5.26 -6.91 -14.58
CA ARG A 206 6.60 -7.47 -14.82
C ARG A 206 7.35 -6.73 -15.92
N ARG A 207 6.65 -6.43 -17.01
CA ARG A 207 7.24 -5.66 -18.12
C ARG A 207 7.69 -4.28 -17.65
N LEU A 208 6.82 -3.57 -16.93
CA LEU A 208 7.16 -2.27 -16.35
C LEU A 208 8.36 -2.36 -15.40
N ALA A 209 8.42 -3.38 -14.54
CA ALA A 209 9.54 -3.57 -13.62
C ALA A 209 10.88 -3.77 -14.36
N ILE A 210 10.89 -4.50 -15.48
CA ILE A 210 12.07 -4.63 -16.35
C ILE A 210 12.43 -3.28 -16.97
N ASP A 211 11.43 -2.52 -17.43
CA ASP A 211 11.66 -1.21 -18.02
C ASP A 211 12.13 -0.17 -16.98
N LEU A 212 11.96 -0.42 -15.68
CA LEU A 212 12.47 0.39 -14.57
C LEU A 212 13.89 0.01 -14.09
N ASP A 213 14.49 -1.06 -14.62
CA ASP A 213 15.89 -1.40 -14.35
C ASP A 213 16.82 -0.27 -14.89
N PRO A 214 17.94 0.04 -14.22
CA PRO A 214 18.46 -0.60 -13.00
C PRO A 214 17.95 0.04 -11.70
N TYR A 215 17.01 0.98 -11.77
CA TYR A 215 16.64 1.82 -10.63
C TYR A 215 15.70 1.13 -9.64
N PHE A 216 14.87 0.21 -10.13
CA PHE A 216 13.96 -0.57 -9.30
C PHE A 216 14.61 -1.89 -8.84
N ILE A 217 14.89 -1.98 -7.55
CA ILE A 217 15.42 -3.19 -6.92
C ILE A 217 14.23 -3.99 -6.37
N GLU A 218 13.83 -5.03 -7.08
CA GLU A 218 12.72 -5.88 -6.68
C GLU A 218 12.99 -6.57 -5.32
N ARG A 219 11.97 -6.60 -4.46
CA ARG A 219 11.98 -7.32 -3.18
C ARG A 219 10.86 -8.37 -3.21
N PRO A 220 11.16 -9.65 -2.95
CA PRO A 220 10.15 -10.69 -3.05
C PRO A 220 9.05 -10.52 -1.99
N VAL A 221 7.79 -10.63 -2.41
CA VAL A 221 6.63 -10.66 -1.51
C VAL A 221 6.42 -12.11 -1.05
N GLU A 222 7.16 -12.59 -0.04
CA GLU A 222 7.01 -13.97 0.47
C GLU A 222 5.95 -14.06 1.58
N GLY A 223 5.14 -15.13 1.55
CA GLY A 223 3.95 -15.36 2.38
C GLY A 223 4.16 -15.48 3.90
N LYS A 224 5.39 -15.27 4.39
CA LYS A 224 5.72 -15.03 5.81
C LYS A 224 6.64 -13.80 6.02
N GLU A 225 7.18 -13.24 4.94
CA GLU A 225 8.10 -12.10 4.92
C GLU A 225 7.48 -10.79 4.41
N VAL A 226 6.17 -10.76 4.21
CA VAL A 226 5.40 -9.48 4.26
C VAL A 226 5.55 -8.81 5.64
N SER A 227 6.12 -9.54 6.61
CA SER A 227 6.69 -8.96 7.83
C SER A 227 7.91 -8.07 7.60
N HIS A 228 8.41 -7.85 6.38
CA HIS A 228 9.42 -6.80 6.12
C HIS A 228 8.88 -5.39 6.34
N HIS A 229 7.57 -5.19 6.17
CA HIS A 229 6.88 -3.99 6.68
C HIS A 229 7.02 -3.93 8.21
N THR A 230 6.83 -5.04 8.92
CA THR A 230 7.08 -5.15 10.36
C THR A 230 8.56 -5.11 10.73
N ALA A 231 9.51 -5.49 9.87
CA ALA A 231 10.93 -5.64 10.21
C ALA A 231 11.74 -4.38 9.94
N ILE A 232 11.37 -3.59 8.93
CA ILE A 232 11.87 -2.21 8.77
C ILE A 232 11.27 -1.35 9.89
N LEU A 233 9.95 -1.44 10.14
CA LEU A 233 9.30 -0.75 11.26
C LEU A 233 9.83 -1.26 12.63
N ALA A 234 10.10 -2.55 12.82
CA ALA A 234 10.66 -3.09 14.07
C ALA A 234 12.16 -2.85 14.21
N GLY A 235 12.90 -2.77 13.10
CA GLY A 235 14.31 -2.37 13.07
C GLY A 235 14.47 -0.92 13.51
N GLU A 236 13.63 -0.03 12.99
CA GLU A 236 13.55 1.37 13.44
C GLU A 236 13.06 1.48 14.89
N MET A 237 12.05 0.70 15.33
CA MET A 237 11.64 0.66 16.74
C MET A 237 12.74 0.16 17.69
N ARG A 238 13.57 -0.82 17.28
CA ARG A 238 14.71 -1.31 18.08
C ARG A 238 15.80 -0.23 18.18
N ASN A 239 16.03 0.55 17.13
CA ASN A 239 17.02 1.62 17.11
C ASN A 239 16.56 2.85 17.92
N MET A 240 15.26 3.21 17.86
CA MET A 240 14.68 4.26 18.72
C MET A 240 14.71 3.92 20.21
N LYS A 241 14.45 2.65 20.57
CA LYS A 241 14.57 2.18 21.98
C LYS A 241 16.02 2.25 22.48
N LYS A 242 17.01 1.94 21.63
CA LYS A 242 18.43 2.06 21.98
C LYS A 242 18.89 3.51 22.18
N GLN A 243 18.29 4.47 21.46
CA GLN A 243 18.58 5.90 21.66
C GLN A 243 17.95 6.46 22.94
N LYS A 244 16.75 6.02 23.32
CA LYS A 244 16.10 6.44 24.59
C LYS A 244 16.77 5.90 25.86
N VAL A 245 17.58 4.83 25.76
CA VAL A 245 18.32 4.25 26.89
C VAL A 245 19.71 4.90 27.08
N ARG A 246 20.14 5.78 26.16
CA ARG A 246 21.44 6.48 26.21
C ARG A 246 21.35 7.96 26.57
N ARG A 247 20.28 8.40 27.25
CA ARG A 247 20.18 9.73 27.84
C ARG A 247 19.90 9.63 29.32
#